data_AF-A0ABD5JCB3-F1
#
_entry.id   AF-A0ABD5JCB3-F1
#
_cell.length_a   1.000
_cell.length_b   1.000
_cell.length_c   1.000
_cell.angle_alpha   90.00
_cell.angle_beta   90.00
_cell.angle_gamma   90.00
#
_symmetry.space_group_name_H-M   'P 1'
#
loop_
_entity.id
_entity.type
_entity.pdbx_description
1 polymer ?
#
loop_
_entity_poly.entity_id
_entity_poly.type
_entity_poly.pdbx_seq_one_letter_code
_entity_poly.pdbx_strand_id
1 'polypeptide(L)'
;MPVNSCVPGPELVGHIVELAHLEWASGATAAAAARFGWVPDRSHMSSHATNTGHYVRPEWFGGPDDADTECLIPFCYYYEPDDFDAELQADGLSGNVDWLAEYHCEDPAWVFHRDAGRSVFDDRWRAAVDAFGERLGEPETVVRDEKGDHPWNYAAWRCGGNAVVVGQCADNGSYMTFEQALIWVGPHPVDEPFPTGEQFALRLEC
;
A
#
# COMPACT_ATOMS: atom_id res chain seq x y z
N MET A 1 -9.42 -11.31 -14.12
CA MET A 1 -9.09 -10.08 -13.37
C MET A 1 -7.73 -10.33 -12.77
N PRO A 2 -6.71 -9.54 -13.13
CA PRO A 2 -5.35 -9.78 -12.66
C PRO A 2 -5.07 -9.19 -11.27
N VAL A 3 -4.14 -9.83 -10.56
CA VAL A 3 -3.51 -9.31 -9.33
C VAL A 3 -2.00 -9.30 -9.52
N ASN A 4 -1.34 -8.25 -9.05
CA ASN A 4 0.10 -8.22 -8.87
C ASN A 4 0.41 -7.96 -7.40
N SER A 5 1.16 -8.83 -6.72
CA SER A 5 1.31 -8.73 -5.26
C SER A 5 2.67 -9.14 -4.75
N CYS A 6 3.09 -8.47 -3.68
CA CYS A 6 4.22 -8.79 -2.83
C CYS A 6 3.76 -8.62 -1.38
N VAL A 7 3.27 -9.68 -0.73
CA VAL A 7 2.74 -9.56 0.65
C VAL A 7 3.89 -9.30 1.63
N PRO A 8 3.75 -8.35 2.59
CA PRO A 8 4.80 -8.02 3.55
C PRO A 8 5.17 -9.22 4.42
N GLY A 9 6.44 -9.60 4.38
CA GLY A 9 6.98 -10.65 5.25
C GLY A 9 7.32 -10.15 6.67
N PRO A 10 7.69 -11.05 7.60
CA PRO A 10 7.95 -10.70 9.00
C PRO A 10 9.05 -9.66 9.22
N GLU A 11 10.02 -9.57 8.31
CA GLU A 11 11.08 -8.55 8.35
C GLU A 11 10.50 -7.15 8.11
N LEU A 12 9.77 -6.96 7.01
CA LEU A 12 9.18 -5.67 6.68
C LEU A 12 8.14 -5.24 7.72
N VAL A 13 7.28 -6.17 8.17
CA VAL A 13 6.33 -5.88 9.26
C VAL A 13 7.08 -5.40 10.51
N GLY A 14 8.21 -6.04 10.86
CA GLY A 14 9.04 -5.61 11.97
C GLY A 14 9.57 -4.18 11.81
N HIS A 15 10.11 -3.85 10.64
CA HIS A 15 10.59 -2.49 10.34
C HIS A 15 9.47 -1.45 10.41
N ILE A 16 8.28 -1.77 9.89
CA ILE A 16 7.13 -0.86 9.89
C ILE A 16 6.62 -0.64 11.32
N VAL A 17 6.52 -1.68 12.14
CA VAL A 17 6.13 -1.56 13.55
C VAL A 17 7.14 -0.72 14.33
N GLU A 18 8.43 -0.88 14.06
CA GLU A 18 9.46 -0.07 14.68
C GLU A 18 9.35 1.40 14.23
N LEU A 19 9.18 1.64 12.94
CA LEU A 19 8.93 2.96 12.37
C LEU A 19 7.71 3.64 12.98
N ALA A 20 6.60 2.92 13.11
CA ALA A 20 5.36 3.44 13.69
C ALA A 20 5.49 3.83 15.17
N HIS A 21 6.48 3.33 15.90
CA HIS A 21 6.76 3.74 17.28
C HIS A 21 7.75 4.90 17.42
N LEU A 22 8.35 5.36 16.31
CA LEU A 22 9.21 6.54 16.33
C LEU A 22 8.38 7.82 16.37
N GLU A 23 8.96 8.91 16.85
CA GLU A 23 8.35 10.23 16.70
C GLU A 23 8.32 10.61 15.22
N TRP A 24 7.12 10.83 14.66
CA TRP A 24 6.98 11.24 13.27
C TRP A 24 7.32 12.72 13.13
N ALA A 25 8.54 12.99 12.68
CA ALA A 25 9.03 14.32 12.34
C ALA A 25 9.43 14.35 10.86
N SER A 26 9.57 15.55 10.31
CA SER A 26 10.15 15.77 8.97
C SER A 26 11.37 14.89 8.71
N GLY A 27 11.34 14.07 7.65
CA GLY A 27 12.41 13.14 7.29
C GLY A 27 12.34 11.78 8.00
N ALA A 28 11.23 11.43 8.64
CA ALA A 28 11.06 10.16 9.36
C ALA A 28 11.29 8.95 8.46
N THR A 29 10.77 8.97 7.22
CA THR A 29 10.94 7.90 6.24
C THR A 29 12.40 7.78 5.80
N ALA A 30 13.10 8.90 5.58
CA ALA A 30 14.52 8.88 5.23
C ALA A 30 15.39 8.35 6.39
N ALA A 31 15.05 8.72 7.63
CA ALA A 31 15.71 8.18 8.82
C ALA A 31 15.46 6.67 8.98
N ALA A 32 14.24 6.21 8.72
CA ALA A 32 13.86 4.80 8.68
C ALA A 32 14.66 4.06 7.60
N ALA A 33 14.72 4.62 6.39
CA ALA A 33 15.47 4.04 5.29
C ALA A 33 16.95 3.87 5.64
N ALA A 34 17.59 4.90 6.20
CA ALA A 34 18.97 4.81 6.66
C ALA A 34 19.16 3.75 7.76
N ARG A 35 18.20 3.64 8.70
CA ARG A 35 18.23 2.67 9.79
C ARG A 35 18.09 1.22 9.31
N PHE A 36 17.16 0.97 8.39
CA PHE A 36 16.80 -0.37 7.90
C PHE A 36 17.56 -0.77 6.62
N GLY A 37 18.43 0.10 6.12
CA GLY A 37 19.22 -0.14 4.92
C GLY A 37 18.38 -0.10 3.63
N TRP A 38 17.24 0.59 3.63
CA TRP A 38 16.46 0.80 2.42
C TRP A 38 17.21 1.77 1.51
N VAL A 39 17.10 1.54 0.20
CA VAL A 39 17.83 2.31 -0.80
C VAL A 39 16.87 3.19 -1.59
N PRO A 40 17.29 4.36 -2.09
CA PRO A 40 16.49 5.11 -3.03
C PRO A 40 16.10 4.22 -4.22
N ASP A 41 14.82 4.19 -4.58
CA ASP A 41 14.30 3.31 -5.64
C ASP A 41 14.71 3.77 -7.06
N ARG A 42 15.48 4.86 -7.15
CA ARG A 42 15.98 5.50 -8.37
C ARG A 42 14.89 6.04 -9.29
N SER A 43 13.64 6.04 -8.83
CA SER A 43 12.60 6.84 -9.46
C SER A 43 12.89 8.33 -9.24
N HIS A 44 12.21 9.20 -9.98
CA HIS A 44 12.27 10.64 -9.74
C HIS A 44 11.49 11.07 -8.47
N MET A 45 11.07 10.11 -7.65
CA MET A 45 10.31 10.33 -6.43
C MET A 45 11.21 10.09 -5.21
N SER A 46 10.88 10.73 -4.09
CA SER A 46 11.51 10.55 -2.78
C SER A 46 11.19 9.19 -2.12
N SER A 47 11.13 8.12 -2.93
CA SER A 47 10.74 6.78 -2.50
C SER A 47 11.93 5.86 -2.29
N HIS A 48 11.72 4.88 -1.43
CA HIS A 48 12.75 3.92 -1.02
C HIS A 48 12.31 2.50 -1.36
N ALA A 49 13.21 1.71 -1.93
CA ALA A 49 13.08 0.27 -2.04
C ALA A 49 13.58 -0.40 -0.77
N THR A 50 12.73 -1.22 -0.16
CA THR A 50 13.05 -2.06 0.98
C THR A 50 13.85 -3.30 0.52
N ASN A 51 14.54 -3.97 1.45
CA ASN A 51 15.27 -5.21 1.16
C ASN A 51 14.34 -6.38 0.82
N THR A 52 13.04 -6.22 1.00
CA THR A 52 11.99 -7.21 0.73
C THR A 52 11.17 -6.86 -0.53
N GLY A 53 11.67 -5.96 -1.37
CA GLY A 53 11.08 -5.63 -2.67
C GLY A 53 9.89 -4.69 -2.66
N HIS A 54 9.55 -4.10 -1.51
CA HIS A 54 8.47 -3.12 -1.39
C HIS A 54 8.99 -1.70 -1.60
N TYR A 55 8.12 -0.81 -2.06
CA TYR A 55 8.41 0.60 -2.29
C TYR A 55 7.71 1.44 -1.24
N VAL A 56 8.48 2.21 -0.47
CA VAL A 56 7.99 3.16 0.52
C VAL A 56 7.87 4.52 -0.14
N ARG A 57 6.64 5.00 -0.27
CA ARG A 57 6.28 6.28 -0.90
C ARG A 57 5.92 7.30 0.20
N PRO A 58 6.57 8.46 0.28
CA PRO A 58 6.09 9.55 1.14
C PRO A 58 4.79 10.13 0.59
N GLU A 59 4.00 10.77 1.47
CA GLU A 59 2.69 11.40 1.21
C GLU A 59 2.55 12.12 -0.15
N TRP A 60 3.59 12.85 -0.59
CA TRP A 60 3.51 13.71 -1.75
C TRP A 60 4.43 13.27 -2.89
N PHE A 61 3.81 13.00 -4.05
CA PHE A 61 4.53 12.84 -5.32
C PHE A 61 5.42 14.06 -5.62
N GLY A 62 6.74 13.86 -5.53
CA GLY A 62 7.72 14.89 -5.89
C GLY A 62 7.98 15.95 -4.81
N GLY A 63 7.57 15.69 -3.56
CA GLY A 63 8.00 16.49 -2.41
C GLY A 63 9.48 16.35 -2.08
N PRO A 64 10.06 17.30 -1.33
CA PRO A 64 11.43 17.13 -0.86
C PRO A 64 11.52 16.00 0.17
N ASP A 65 12.64 15.26 0.16
CA ASP A 65 12.89 14.06 0.99
C ASP A 65 12.70 14.28 2.51
N ASP A 66 12.73 15.53 2.97
CA ASP A 66 12.68 15.92 4.36
C ASP A 66 11.31 16.45 4.81
N ALA A 67 10.26 16.38 3.98
CA ALA A 67 8.93 16.91 4.28
C ALA A 67 7.83 15.84 4.40
N ASP A 68 8.19 14.56 4.52
CA ASP A 68 7.21 13.49 4.68
C ASP A 68 6.48 13.59 6.02
N THR A 69 5.15 13.68 5.97
CA THR A 69 4.31 13.63 7.19
C THR A 69 3.67 12.26 7.41
N GLU A 70 3.81 11.36 6.45
CA GLU A 70 3.34 9.97 6.46
C GLU A 70 4.03 9.18 5.34
N CYS A 71 3.91 7.84 5.40
CA CYS A 71 4.36 6.97 4.32
C CYS A 71 3.35 5.89 3.96
N LEU A 72 3.40 5.49 2.70
CA LEU A 72 2.54 4.51 2.04
C LEU A 72 3.42 3.39 1.48
N ILE A 73 3.00 2.15 1.67
CA ILE A 73 3.73 0.96 1.23
C ILE A 73 2.74 0.03 0.54
N PRO A 74 2.53 0.17 -0.78
CA PRO A 74 1.70 -0.74 -1.55
C PRO A 74 2.30 -2.15 -1.56
N PHE A 75 1.43 -3.16 -1.49
CA PHE A 75 1.83 -4.57 -1.48
C PHE A 75 0.96 -5.46 -2.38
N CYS A 76 -0.13 -4.92 -2.92
CA CYS A 76 -0.99 -5.64 -3.84
C CYS A 76 -1.72 -4.66 -4.75
N TYR A 77 -1.80 -4.96 -6.04
CA TYR A 77 -2.60 -4.23 -7.04
C TYR A 77 -3.61 -5.18 -7.67
N TYR A 78 -4.79 -4.65 -7.99
CA TYR A 78 -5.89 -5.36 -8.60
C TYR A 78 -6.51 -4.53 -9.71
N TYR A 79 -6.91 -5.20 -10.78
CA TYR A 79 -7.56 -4.55 -11.90
C TYR A 79 -8.70 -5.40 -12.44
N GLU A 80 -9.81 -4.75 -12.79
CA GLU A 80 -10.93 -5.35 -13.49
C GLU A 80 -10.86 -4.91 -14.96
N PRO A 81 -10.46 -5.82 -15.88
CA PRO A 81 -10.38 -5.47 -17.29
C PRO A 81 -11.76 -5.10 -17.82
N ASP A 82 -11.82 -4.08 -18.66
CA ASP A 82 -13.04 -3.58 -19.26
C ASP A 82 -13.10 -3.88 -20.77
N ASP A 83 -14.13 -3.34 -21.44
CA ASP A 83 -14.30 -3.50 -22.89
C ASP A 83 -13.13 -2.90 -23.68
N PHE A 84 -12.44 -1.89 -23.14
CA PHE A 84 -11.30 -1.24 -23.79
C PHE A 84 -10.07 -2.16 -23.82
N ASP A 85 -9.79 -2.91 -22.75
CA ASP A 85 -8.74 -3.94 -22.78
C ASP A 85 -9.03 -5.04 -23.79
N ALA A 86 -10.30 -5.44 -23.93
CA ALA A 86 -10.70 -6.46 -24.91
C ALA A 86 -10.48 -5.98 -26.35
N GLU A 87 -10.78 -4.71 -26.63
CA GLU A 87 -10.50 -4.06 -27.93
C GLU A 87 -8.99 -4.00 -28.22
N LEU A 88 -8.19 -3.53 -27.25
CA LEU A 88 -6.73 -3.47 -27.40
C LEU A 88 -6.15 -4.87 -27.69
N GLN A 89 -6.58 -5.88 -26.95
CA GLN A 89 -6.10 -7.25 -27.14
C GLN A 89 -6.49 -7.80 -28.52
N ALA A 90 -7.69 -7.50 -29.02
CA ALA A 90 -8.14 -7.94 -30.35
C ALA A 90 -7.27 -7.36 -31.48
N ASP A 91 -6.76 -6.14 -31.28
CA ASP A 91 -5.84 -5.46 -32.20
C ASP A 91 -4.35 -5.80 -31.95
N GLY A 92 -4.06 -6.68 -30.98
CA GLY A 92 -2.69 -7.08 -30.62
C GLY A 92 -1.90 -5.98 -29.91
N LEU A 93 -2.59 -5.05 -29.24
CA LEU A 93 -2.02 -3.96 -28.47
C LEU A 93 -1.94 -4.32 -26.98
N SER A 94 -0.97 -3.71 -26.29
CA SER A 94 -0.80 -3.84 -24.84
C SER A 94 -1.82 -2.97 -24.11
N GLY A 95 -2.52 -3.56 -23.14
CA GLY A 95 -3.52 -2.89 -22.30
C GLY A 95 -3.11 -2.78 -20.83
N ASN A 96 -4.06 -2.43 -19.97
CA ASN A 96 -3.80 -2.24 -18.53
C ASN A 96 -3.41 -3.55 -17.83
N VAL A 97 -3.89 -4.68 -18.34
CA VAL A 97 -3.48 -6.02 -17.86
C VAL A 97 -2.00 -6.29 -18.08
N ASP A 98 -1.47 -5.90 -19.25
CA ASP A 98 -0.06 -6.09 -19.58
C ASP A 98 0.82 -5.08 -18.85
N TRP A 99 0.34 -3.83 -18.69
CA TRP A 99 1.00 -2.84 -17.84
C TRP A 99 1.11 -3.31 -16.38
N LEU A 100 0.03 -3.89 -15.82
CA LEU A 100 0.06 -4.45 -14.47
C LEU A 100 1.04 -5.63 -14.33
N ALA A 101 1.21 -6.43 -15.39
CA ALA A 101 2.15 -7.55 -15.42
C ALA A 101 3.61 -7.08 -15.45
N GLU A 102 3.89 -5.95 -16.10
CA GLU A 102 5.21 -5.33 -16.13
C GLU A 102 5.51 -4.52 -14.85
N TYR A 103 4.47 -4.10 -14.13
CA TYR A 103 4.62 -3.33 -12.91
C TYR A 103 5.44 -4.10 -11.85
N HIS A 104 6.55 -3.52 -11.40
CA HIS A 104 7.49 -4.14 -10.46
C HIS A 104 8.07 -5.50 -10.88
N CYS A 105 7.97 -5.90 -12.15
CA CYS A 105 8.38 -7.24 -12.61
C CYS A 105 9.89 -7.52 -12.49
N GLU A 106 10.72 -6.48 -12.32
CA GLU A 106 12.15 -6.60 -12.07
C GLU A 106 12.46 -7.14 -10.65
N ASP A 107 11.50 -7.05 -9.73
CA ASP A 107 11.63 -7.56 -8.37
C ASP A 107 10.96 -8.95 -8.25
N PRO A 108 11.72 -10.02 -7.95
CA PRO A 108 11.19 -11.38 -7.90
C PRO A 108 10.20 -11.62 -6.75
N ALA A 109 10.09 -10.70 -5.79
CA ALA A 109 9.11 -10.79 -4.72
C ALA A 109 7.70 -10.38 -5.18
N TRP A 110 7.59 -9.65 -6.29
CA TRP A 110 6.31 -9.32 -6.93
C TRP A 110 5.88 -10.43 -7.87
N VAL A 111 4.67 -10.94 -7.64
CA VAL A 111 4.11 -12.05 -8.41
C VAL A 111 2.82 -11.58 -9.08
N PHE A 112 2.84 -11.63 -10.41
CA PHE A 112 1.67 -11.38 -11.24
C PHE A 112 0.85 -12.67 -11.45
N HIS A 113 -0.45 -12.56 -11.22
CA HIS A 113 -1.44 -13.59 -11.44
C HIS A 113 -2.53 -13.06 -12.37
N ARG A 114 -2.47 -13.43 -13.66
CA ARG A 114 -3.38 -12.93 -14.70
C ARG A 114 -4.86 -13.18 -14.42
N ASP A 115 -5.15 -14.34 -13.82
CA ASP A 115 -6.51 -14.82 -13.60
C ASP A 115 -6.95 -14.77 -12.13
N ALA A 116 -6.24 -14.01 -11.28
CA ALA A 116 -6.54 -13.86 -9.87
C ALA A 116 -7.68 -12.85 -9.60
N GLY A 117 -8.89 -13.33 -9.33
CA GLY A 117 -10.03 -12.45 -9.02
C GLY A 117 -9.92 -11.69 -7.69
N ARG A 118 -10.91 -10.83 -7.42
CA ARG A 118 -11.02 -10.02 -6.17
C ARG A 118 -10.80 -10.81 -4.89
N SER A 119 -11.24 -12.07 -4.82
CA SER A 119 -11.00 -12.90 -3.63
C SER A 119 -9.51 -13.01 -3.29
N VAL A 120 -8.63 -13.09 -4.29
CA VAL A 120 -7.17 -13.14 -4.08
C VAL A 120 -6.65 -11.80 -3.56
N PHE A 121 -7.16 -10.68 -4.08
CA PHE A 121 -6.83 -9.34 -3.59
C PHE A 121 -7.23 -9.16 -2.12
N ASP A 122 -8.46 -9.57 -1.76
CA ASP A 122 -8.94 -9.54 -0.38
C ASP A 122 -8.17 -10.51 0.53
N ASP A 123 -7.74 -11.67 0.01
CA ASP A 123 -6.88 -12.62 0.72
C ASP A 123 -5.50 -12.01 1.00
N ARG A 124 -4.94 -11.21 0.08
CA ARG A 124 -3.66 -10.51 0.29
C ARG A 124 -3.78 -9.46 1.39
N TRP A 125 -4.88 -8.69 1.40
CA TRP A 125 -5.16 -7.76 2.49
C TRP A 125 -5.27 -8.50 3.83
N ARG A 126 -6.04 -9.59 3.90
CA ARG A 126 -6.15 -10.41 5.13
C ARG A 126 -4.81 -10.97 5.59
N ALA A 127 -3.98 -11.45 4.67
CA ALA A 127 -2.65 -11.96 5.02
C ALA A 127 -1.74 -10.87 5.63
N ALA A 128 -1.81 -9.64 5.12
CA ALA A 128 -1.08 -8.51 5.72
C ALA A 128 -1.64 -8.16 7.10
N VAL A 129 -2.96 -8.13 7.27
CA VAL A 129 -3.62 -7.90 8.57
C VAL A 129 -3.19 -8.94 9.60
N ASP A 130 -3.18 -10.22 9.24
CA ASP A 130 -2.74 -11.31 10.11
C ASP A 130 -1.27 -11.12 10.52
N ALA A 131 -0.39 -10.76 9.57
CA ALA A 131 1.02 -10.54 9.84
C ALA A 131 1.27 -9.37 10.80
N PHE A 132 0.52 -8.27 10.67
CA PHE A 132 0.57 -7.18 11.64
C PHE A 132 -0.05 -7.57 12.99
N GLY A 133 -1.13 -8.36 12.97
CA GLY A 133 -1.78 -8.89 14.17
C GLY A 133 -0.85 -9.73 15.04
N GLU A 134 0.03 -10.54 14.43
CA GLU A 134 1.06 -11.30 15.14
C GLU A 134 2.06 -10.41 15.91
N ARG A 135 2.25 -9.15 15.49
CA ARG A 135 3.22 -8.22 16.08
C ARG A 135 2.59 -7.16 16.98
N LEU A 136 1.41 -6.66 16.63
CA LEU A 136 0.72 -5.55 17.30
C LEU A 136 -0.48 -6.01 18.14
N GLY A 137 -0.90 -7.27 18.01
CA GLY A 137 -2.17 -7.76 18.59
C GLY A 137 -3.37 -7.44 17.70
N GLU A 138 -4.58 -7.59 18.25
CA GLU A 138 -5.81 -7.29 17.51
C GLU A 138 -5.86 -5.81 17.09
N PRO A 139 -6.33 -5.51 15.87
CA PRO A 139 -6.55 -4.13 15.44
C PRO A 139 -7.55 -3.43 16.36
N GLU A 140 -7.33 -2.13 16.61
CA GLU A 140 -8.25 -1.30 17.40
C GLU A 140 -9.57 -1.08 16.64
N THR A 141 -9.50 -1.04 15.32
CA THR A 141 -10.68 -0.99 14.46
C THR A 141 -10.49 -1.80 13.19
N VAL A 142 -11.59 -2.41 12.73
CA VAL A 142 -11.73 -2.99 11.41
C VAL A 142 -13.01 -2.44 10.81
N VAL A 143 -12.88 -1.66 9.73
CA VAL A 143 -14.01 -1.00 9.07
C VAL A 143 -14.01 -1.30 7.60
N ARG A 144 -15.19 -1.19 7.00
CA ARG A 144 -15.41 -1.34 5.57
C ARG A 144 -15.98 -0.04 5.04
N ASP A 145 -15.47 0.43 3.91
CA ASP A 145 -16.18 1.43 3.12
C ASP A 145 -17.21 0.70 2.26
N GLU A 146 -18.48 1.08 2.38
CA GLU A 146 -19.57 0.51 1.58
C GLU A 146 -19.98 1.45 0.44
N LYS A 147 -19.34 2.62 0.32
CA LYS A 147 -19.64 3.64 -0.70
C LYS A 147 -18.68 3.50 -1.89
N GLY A 148 -18.94 2.51 -2.74
CA GLY A 148 -18.23 2.33 -4.00
C GLY A 148 -18.81 1.17 -4.78
N ASP A 149 -18.38 1.01 -6.04
CA ASP A 149 -18.71 -0.20 -6.81
C ASP A 149 -18.13 -1.45 -6.13
N HIS A 150 -16.99 -1.28 -5.44
CA HIS A 150 -16.34 -2.30 -4.63
C HIS A 150 -16.06 -1.78 -3.21
N PRO A 151 -16.59 -2.44 -2.17
CA PRO A 151 -16.38 -2.00 -0.81
C PRO A 151 -14.99 -2.37 -0.25
N TRP A 152 -14.24 -1.36 0.20
CA TRP A 152 -12.86 -1.50 0.69
C TRP A 152 -12.76 -1.84 2.17
N ASN A 153 -11.69 -2.54 2.57
CA ASN A 153 -11.46 -2.97 3.94
C ASN A 153 -10.24 -2.25 4.56
N TYR A 154 -10.35 -1.91 5.84
CA TYR A 154 -9.31 -1.24 6.61
C TYR A 154 -9.18 -1.89 7.99
N ALA A 155 -7.94 -2.15 8.41
CA ALA A 155 -7.59 -2.53 9.77
C ALA A 155 -6.54 -1.56 10.30
N ALA A 156 -6.73 -1.05 11.51
CA ALA A 156 -5.86 -0.03 12.06
C ALA A 156 -5.40 -0.34 13.49
N TRP A 157 -4.14 -0.02 13.75
CA TRP A 157 -3.49 -0.14 15.05
C TRP A 157 -2.93 1.22 15.45
N ARG A 158 -3.06 1.54 16.73
CA ARG A 158 -2.43 2.71 17.32
C ARG A 158 -1.05 2.34 17.85
N CYS A 159 -0.05 3.12 17.47
CA CYS A 159 1.35 2.94 17.84
C CYS A 159 1.83 4.20 18.56
N GLY A 160 1.29 4.46 19.76
CA GLY A 160 1.53 5.70 20.48
C GLY A 160 0.85 6.90 19.80
N GLY A 161 1.64 7.88 19.37
CA GLY A 161 1.15 9.08 18.65
C GLY A 161 0.95 8.88 17.15
N ASN A 162 1.15 7.67 16.65
CA ASN A 162 1.02 7.30 15.25
C ASN A 162 0.02 6.15 15.09
N ALA A 163 -0.30 5.81 13.85
CA ALA A 163 -1.03 4.61 13.52
C ALA A 163 -0.41 3.86 12.34
N VAL A 164 -0.66 2.55 12.32
CA VAL A 164 -0.47 1.68 11.16
C VAL A 164 -1.85 1.31 10.65
N VAL A 165 -2.10 1.51 9.37
CA VAL A 165 -3.36 1.13 8.70
C VAL A 165 -3.03 0.22 7.54
N VAL A 166 -3.63 -0.97 7.52
CA VAL A 166 -3.62 -1.86 6.36
C VAL A 166 -4.96 -1.67 5.65
N GLY A 167 -4.93 -1.07 4.47
CA GLY A 167 -6.13 -0.59 3.77
C GLY A 167 -6.20 -1.01 2.31
N GLN A 168 -7.40 -0.97 1.76
CA GLN A 168 -7.67 -1.04 0.31
C GLN A 168 -8.16 0.33 -0.18
N CYS A 169 -7.76 0.73 -1.38
CA CYS A 169 -8.19 1.98 -2.02
C CYS A 169 -7.90 1.94 -3.53
N ALA A 170 -8.26 3.01 -4.25
CA ALA A 170 -7.73 3.26 -5.58
C ALA A 170 -6.21 3.60 -5.53
N ASP A 171 -5.49 3.28 -6.60
CA ASP A 171 -4.08 3.65 -6.77
C ASP A 171 -3.90 4.97 -7.51
N ASN A 172 -3.37 5.95 -6.80
CA ASN A 172 -3.12 7.28 -7.36
C ASN A 172 -1.93 7.29 -8.33
N GLY A 173 -1.02 6.32 -8.21
CA GLY A 173 0.16 6.20 -9.07
C GLY A 173 -0.14 5.85 -10.53
N SER A 174 -1.34 5.33 -10.81
CA SER A 174 -1.79 4.87 -12.12
C SER A 174 -2.94 5.69 -12.69
N TYR A 175 -3.11 6.94 -12.27
CA TYR A 175 -4.31 7.74 -12.59
C TYR A 175 -5.62 7.06 -12.12
N MET A 176 -5.59 6.39 -10.96
CA MET A 176 -6.74 5.64 -10.42
C MET A 176 -7.17 4.46 -11.28
N THR A 177 -6.29 3.96 -12.17
CA THR A 177 -6.62 2.82 -13.04
C THR A 177 -6.74 1.53 -12.22
N PHE A 178 -5.90 1.37 -11.20
CA PHE A 178 -5.87 0.17 -10.37
C PHE A 178 -6.48 0.40 -9.01
N GLU A 179 -6.93 -0.69 -8.39
CA GLU A 179 -7.07 -0.76 -6.95
C GLU A 179 -5.77 -1.28 -6.32
N GLN A 180 -5.53 -0.91 -5.08
CA GLN A 180 -4.38 -1.36 -4.32
C GLN A 180 -4.74 -1.72 -2.88
N ALA A 181 -3.94 -2.61 -2.30
CA ALA A 181 -3.83 -2.80 -0.88
C ALA A 181 -2.46 -2.28 -0.44
N LEU A 182 -2.46 -1.44 0.60
CA LEU A 182 -1.28 -0.74 1.07
C LEU A 182 -1.23 -0.69 2.59
N ILE A 183 -0.04 -0.36 3.09
CA ILE A 183 0.18 -0.02 4.49
C ILE A 183 0.42 1.48 4.56
N TRP A 184 -0.36 2.19 5.36
CA TRP A 184 -0.15 3.58 5.70
C TRP A 184 0.41 3.67 7.12
N VAL A 185 1.39 4.54 7.29
CA VAL A 185 1.95 4.88 8.59
C VAL A 185 2.06 6.38 8.71
N GLY A 186 1.51 6.94 9.78
CA GLY A 186 1.58 8.36 10.01
C GLY A 186 1.05 8.79 11.37
N PRO A 187 1.11 10.09 11.67
CA PRO A 187 0.59 10.67 12.90
C PRO A 187 -0.89 10.35 13.09
N HIS A 188 -1.24 9.90 14.30
CA HIS A 188 -2.62 9.74 14.73
C HIS A 188 -2.70 9.99 16.24
N PRO A 189 -3.12 11.21 16.66
CA PRO A 189 -3.20 11.58 18.06
C PRO A 189 -3.96 10.55 18.91
N VAL A 190 -3.46 10.27 20.11
CA VAL A 190 -4.00 9.22 21.01
C VAL A 190 -5.48 9.38 21.31
N ASP A 191 -5.96 10.63 21.37
CA ASP A 191 -7.35 10.95 21.68
C ASP A 191 -8.23 11.09 20.43
N GLU A 192 -7.65 10.99 19.22
CA GLU A 192 -8.42 11.01 17.98
C GLU A 192 -9.00 9.61 17.72
N PRO A 193 -10.33 9.47 17.55
CA PRO A 193 -10.91 8.19 17.14
C PRO A 193 -10.46 7.84 15.73
N PHE A 194 -10.34 6.55 15.44
CA PHE A 194 -10.07 6.13 14.08
C PHE A 194 -11.21 6.56 13.12
N PRO A 195 -10.86 6.97 11.89
CA PRO A 195 -11.83 7.29 10.85
C PRO A 195 -12.80 6.14 10.53
N THR A 196 -13.95 6.50 9.97
CA THR A 196 -14.84 5.53 9.30
C THR A 196 -14.21 5.01 8.00
N GLY A 197 -14.77 3.95 7.40
CA GLY A 197 -14.27 3.40 6.13
C GLY A 197 -14.18 4.45 5.01
N GLU A 198 -15.26 5.21 4.78
CA GLU A 198 -15.29 6.31 3.80
C GLU A 198 -14.20 7.37 4.07
N GLN A 199 -13.93 7.67 5.33
CA GLN A 199 -12.90 8.64 5.68
C GLN A 199 -11.49 8.08 5.52
N PHE A 200 -11.28 6.77 5.69
CA PHE A 200 -10.02 6.12 5.35
C PHE A 200 -9.79 6.11 3.84
N ALA A 201 -10.81 5.80 3.05
CA ALA A 201 -10.74 5.85 1.59
C ALA A 201 -10.18 7.21 1.12
N LEU A 202 -10.79 8.30 1.58
CA LEU A 202 -10.35 9.66 1.25
C LEU A 202 -8.92 9.99 1.72
N ARG A 203 -8.43 9.39 2.81
CA ARG A 203 -7.06 9.62 3.30
C ARG A 203 -6.01 8.84 2.51
N LEU A 204 -6.35 7.63 2.04
CA LEU A 204 -5.42 6.76 1.31
C LEU A 204 -5.42 7.00 -0.21
N GLU A 205 -6.37 7.78 -0.71
CA GLU A 205 -6.49 8.22 -2.11
C GLU A 205 -5.74 9.54 -2.43
N CYS A 206 -4.81 9.99 -1.57
CA CYS A 206 -4.06 11.25 -1.74
C CYS A 206 -2.96 11.21 -2.83
#